data_AF-A0A920UHZ8-F1
#
_entry.id   AF-A0A920UHZ8-F1
#
_cell.length_a   1.000
_cell.length_b   1.000
_cell.length_c   1.000
_cell.angle_alpha   90.00
_cell.angle_beta   90.00
_cell.angle_gamma   90.00
#
_symmetry.space_group_name_H-M   'P 1'
#
loop_
_entity.id
_entity.type
_entity.pdbx_description
1 polymer ?
#
loop_
_entity_poly.entity_id
_entity_poly.type
_entity_poly.pdbx_seq_one_letter_code
_entity_poly.pdbx_strand_id
1 'polypeptide(L)'
;MTVHLKKKAERAATFIFKNLKDESGRLLRRWCDGEARYPAYLCDYAQMTMACLDLYETTYDPVWFQKGCELSNGKKTTFSKWKKAPFFDTGIDGEVLLHAMRKVLMALNHLETVVLQMCL
;
A
#
# COMPACT_ATOMS: atom_id res chain seq x y z
N MET A 1 6.74 -13.53 -22.98
CA MET A 1 5.64 -13.71 -22.01
C MET A 1 5.67 -12.66 -20.88
N THR A 2 6.84 -12.37 -20.30
CA THR A 2 7.03 -11.45 -19.15
C THR A 2 6.63 -9.99 -19.42
N VAL A 3 6.90 -9.44 -20.60
CA VAL A 3 6.59 -8.03 -20.95
C VAL A 3 5.08 -7.71 -20.87
N HIS A 4 4.22 -8.67 -21.20
CA HIS A 4 2.77 -8.46 -21.18
C HIS A 4 2.21 -8.42 -19.75
N LEU A 5 2.80 -9.18 -18.83
CA LEU A 5 2.41 -9.20 -17.42
C LEU A 5 2.83 -7.90 -16.72
N LYS A 6 4.04 -7.40 -17.00
CA LYS A 6 4.52 -6.09 -16.51
C LYS A 6 3.54 -4.97 -16.85
N LYS A 7 3.18 -4.83 -18.13
CA LYS A 7 2.23 -3.78 -18.58
C LYS A 7 0.85 -3.90 -17.94
N LYS A 8 0.38 -5.13 -17.68
CA LYS A 8 -0.89 -5.35 -16.96
C LYS A 8 -0.80 -4.92 -15.49
N ALA A 9 0.30 -5.24 -14.82
CA ALA A 9 0.54 -4.86 -13.44
C ALA A 9 0.65 -3.33 -13.29
N GLU A 10 1.41 -2.66 -14.17
CA GLU A 10 1.50 -1.19 -14.21
C GLU A 10 0.13 -0.56 -14.38
N ARG A 11 -0.66 -1.04 -15.35
CA ARG A 11 -2.02 -0.54 -15.59
C ARG A 11 -2.94 -0.73 -14.37
N ALA A 12 -2.86 -1.88 -13.71
CA ALA A 12 -3.65 -2.14 -12.51
C ALA A 12 -3.27 -1.20 -11.36
N ALA A 13 -1.97 -1.01 -11.12
CA ALA A 13 -1.50 -0.10 -10.08
C ALA A 13 -1.86 1.37 -10.40
N THR A 14 -1.68 1.81 -11.65
CA THR A 14 -2.12 3.14 -12.10
C THR A 14 -3.61 3.34 -11.90
N PHE A 15 -4.42 2.32 -12.21
CA PHE A 15 -5.86 2.35 -11.98
C PHE A 15 -6.19 2.58 -10.49
N ILE A 16 -5.54 1.84 -9.58
CA ILE A 16 -5.72 2.00 -8.15
C ILE A 16 -5.35 3.42 -7.71
N PHE A 17 -4.17 3.91 -8.08
CA PHE A 17 -3.72 5.26 -7.69
C PHE A 17 -4.59 6.39 -8.23
N LYS A 18 -5.21 6.20 -9.39
CA LYS A 18 -6.07 7.19 -10.03
C LYS A 18 -7.48 7.20 -9.47
N ASN A 19 -8.01 6.03 -9.13
CA ASN A 19 -9.45 5.86 -8.91
C ASN A 19 -9.81 5.45 -7.48
N LEU A 20 -8.90 4.84 -6.72
CA LEU A 20 -9.16 4.33 -5.37
C LEU A 20 -8.47 5.22 -4.32
N LYS A 21 -8.63 6.55 -4.46
CA LYS A 21 -8.24 7.52 -3.45
C LYS A 21 -9.39 8.48 -3.18
N ASP A 22 -9.55 8.89 -1.93
CA ASP A 22 -10.43 10.00 -1.58
C ASP A 22 -9.73 11.36 -1.77
N GLU A 23 -10.46 12.45 -1.53
CA GLU A 23 -9.95 13.82 -1.65
C GLU A 23 -8.79 14.12 -0.69
N SER A 24 -8.69 13.39 0.42
CA SER A 24 -7.58 13.51 1.37
C SER A 24 -6.34 12.71 0.95
N GLY A 25 -6.43 11.94 -0.14
CA GLY A 25 -5.38 11.05 -0.63
C GLY A 25 -5.35 9.69 0.09
N ARG A 26 -6.35 9.37 0.92
CA ARG A 26 -6.46 8.07 1.59
C ARG A 26 -6.88 7.00 0.58
N LEU A 27 -6.27 5.82 0.69
CA LEU A 27 -6.59 4.69 -0.18
C LEU A 27 -8.00 4.16 0.15
N LEU A 28 -8.74 3.80 -0.88
CA LEU A 28 -10.03 3.10 -0.82
C LEU A 28 -9.83 1.66 -1.30
N ARG A 29 -10.66 0.73 -0.82
CA ARG A 29 -10.44 -0.71 -1.07
C ARG A 29 -11.40 -1.38 -2.04
N ARG A 30 -12.47 -0.70 -2.45
CA ARG A 30 -13.45 -1.22 -3.40
C ARG A 30 -13.60 -0.28 -4.59
N TRP A 31 -13.66 -0.86 -5.78
CA TRP A 31 -14.20 -0.21 -6.97
C TRP A 31 -15.28 -1.10 -7.59
N CYS A 32 -16.50 -0.61 -7.71
CA CYS A 32 -17.59 -1.33 -8.39
C CYS A 32 -18.66 -0.33 -8.84
N ASP A 33 -19.22 -0.56 -10.03
CA ASP A 33 -20.18 0.32 -10.72
C ASP A 33 -19.71 1.77 -10.91
N GLY A 34 -18.40 1.95 -11.17
CA GLY A 34 -17.80 3.27 -11.37
C GLY A 34 -17.57 4.05 -10.09
N GLU A 35 -17.82 3.43 -8.92
CA GLU A 35 -17.70 4.07 -7.61
C GLU A 35 -16.57 3.46 -6.78
N ALA A 36 -15.74 4.33 -6.19
CA ALA A 36 -14.77 3.97 -5.17
C ALA A 36 -15.38 4.09 -3.78
N ARG A 37 -15.30 3.03 -2.97
CA ARG A 37 -15.91 3.04 -1.62
C ARG A 37 -15.04 2.30 -0.60
N TYR A 38 -15.28 2.62 0.66
CA TYR A 38 -14.71 2.06 1.88
C TYR A 38 -13.24 2.40 2.09
N PRO A 39 -12.88 2.94 3.27
CA PRO A 39 -11.50 3.21 3.59
C PRO A 39 -10.66 1.93 3.60
N ALA A 40 -9.46 2.01 3.01
CA ALA A 40 -8.51 0.91 3.04
C ALA A 40 -7.97 0.67 4.45
N TYR A 41 -7.71 -0.61 4.72
CA TYR A 41 -7.16 -1.10 5.97
C TYR A 41 -5.63 -1.15 5.91
N LEU A 42 -4.99 -1.41 7.05
CA LEU A 42 -3.54 -1.50 7.13
C LEU A 42 -2.96 -2.55 6.17
N CYS A 43 -3.68 -3.67 5.98
CA CYS A 43 -3.31 -4.75 5.07
C CYS A 43 -3.34 -4.30 3.60
N ASP A 44 -4.38 -3.57 3.17
CA ASP A 44 -4.49 -3.08 1.79
C ASP A 44 -3.33 -2.14 1.44
N TYR A 45 -3.00 -1.20 2.32
CA TYR A 45 -1.84 -0.33 2.13
C TYR A 45 -0.53 -1.12 2.09
N ALA A 46 -0.40 -2.20 2.89
CA ALA A 46 0.81 -3.01 2.88
C ALA A 46 1.00 -3.77 1.56
N GLN A 47 -0.07 -4.40 1.09
CA GLN A 47 -0.09 -5.10 -0.19
C GLN A 47 0.19 -4.12 -1.33
N MET A 48 -0.36 -2.91 -1.27
CA MET A 48 -0.10 -1.89 -2.27
C MET A 48 1.34 -1.39 -2.24
N THR A 49 1.95 -1.20 -1.06
CA THR A 49 3.38 -0.87 -0.95
C THR A 49 4.26 -1.98 -1.55
N MET A 50 3.96 -3.25 -1.26
CA MET A 50 4.69 -4.38 -1.85
C MET A 50 4.55 -4.41 -3.38
N ALA A 51 3.33 -4.26 -3.90
CA ALA A 51 3.11 -4.24 -5.35
C ALA A 51 3.89 -3.11 -6.05
N CYS A 52 4.06 -1.96 -5.38
CA CYS A 52 4.89 -0.87 -5.89
C CYS A 52 6.37 -1.24 -5.94
N LEU A 53 6.87 -2.00 -4.97
CA LEU A 53 8.25 -2.46 -4.95
C LEU A 53 8.50 -3.53 -6.00
N ASP A 54 7.58 -4.49 -6.13
CA ASP A 54 7.64 -5.51 -7.20
C ASP A 54 7.64 -4.85 -8.58
N LEU A 55 6.83 -3.80 -8.76
CA LEU A 55 6.84 -2.98 -9.99
C LEU A 55 8.17 -2.25 -10.15
N TYR A 56 8.72 -1.63 -9.11
CA TYR A 56 10.04 -1.00 -9.19
C TYR A 56 11.12 -2.00 -9.59
N GLU A 57 11.21 -3.18 -8.96
CA GLU A 57 12.21 -4.20 -9.28
C GLU A 57 12.06 -4.75 -10.71
N THR A 58 10.82 -4.86 -11.20
CA THR A 58 10.53 -5.37 -12.54
C THR A 58 10.71 -4.31 -13.63
N THR A 59 10.54 -3.03 -13.29
CA THR A 59 10.46 -1.92 -14.24
C THR A 59 11.67 -1.01 -14.23
N TYR A 60 12.36 -0.94 -13.09
CA TYR A 60 13.31 0.09 -12.69
C TYR A 60 12.79 1.53 -12.84
N ASP A 61 11.47 1.73 -12.91
CA ASP A 61 10.86 3.05 -12.92
C ASP A 61 10.72 3.56 -11.47
N PRO A 62 11.46 4.63 -11.08
CA PRO A 62 11.49 5.13 -9.72
C PRO A 62 10.13 5.66 -9.23
N VAL A 63 9.18 5.92 -10.13
CA VAL A 63 7.83 6.37 -9.74
C VAL A 63 7.16 5.36 -8.81
N TRP A 64 7.40 4.06 -9.01
CA TRP A 64 6.80 3.02 -8.19
C TRP A 64 7.41 2.97 -6.80
N PHE A 65 8.73 3.13 -6.70
CA PHE A 65 9.40 3.23 -5.41
C PHE A 65 8.89 4.44 -4.60
N GLN A 66 8.79 5.61 -5.23
CA GLN A 66 8.25 6.82 -4.61
C GLN A 66 6.82 6.62 -4.09
N LYS A 67 5.95 6.02 -4.92
CA LYS A 67 4.58 5.66 -4.54
C LYS A 67 4.53 4.69 -3.34
N GLY A 68 5.46 3.73 -3.28
CA GLY A 68 5.60 2.83 -2.13
C GLY A 68 5.94 3.59 -0.84
N CYS A 69 6.88 4.53 -0.91
CA CYS A 69 7.26 5.40 0.21
C CYS A 69 6.10 6.30 0.66
N GLU A 70 5.36 6.91 -0.27
CA GLU A 70 4.18 7.74 0.03
C GLU A 70 3.13 6.96 0.83
N LEU A 71 2.84 5.72 0.42
CA LEU A 71 1.89 4.86 1.13
C LEU A 71 2.37 4.51 2.55
N SER A 72 3.66 4.27 2.73
CA SER A 72 4.26 3.99 4.04
C SER A 72 4.21 5.20 4.98
N ASN A 73 4.44 6.40 4.45
CA ASN A 73 4.36 7.65 5.22
C ASN A 73 2.90 8.04 5.54
N GLY A 74 1.98 7.87 4.59
CA GLY A 74 0.55 8.09 4.80
C GLY A 74 -0.06 7.14 5.84
N LYS A 75 0.50 5.93 6.00
CA LYS A 75 0.16 5.05 7.12
C LYS A 75 0.55 5.68 8.46
N LYS A 76 1.78 6.18 8.58
CA LYS A 76 2.29 6.75 9.83
C LYS A 76 1.38 7.90 10.28
N THR A 77 0.92 8.77 9.39
CA THR A 77 0.02 9.87 9.77
C THR A 77 -1.39 9.39 10.13
N THR A 78 -1.96 8.45 9.36
CA THR A 78 -3.34 7.97 9.55
C THR A 78 -3.50 7.03 10.75
N PHE A 79 -2.50 6.17 11.00
CA PHE A 79 -2.55 5.12 12.03
C PHE A 79 -1.72 5.46 13.30
N SER A 80 -0.94 6.54 13.34
CA SER A 80 -0.18 6.94 14.56
C SER A 80 -1.08 7.32 15.75
N LYS A 81 -2.32 7.78 15.51
CA LYS A 81 -3.30 8.05 16.57
C LYS A 81 -3.79 6.78 17.31
N TRP A 82 -3.40 5.58 16.86
CA TRP A 82 -3.93 4.29 17.30
C TRP A 82 -3.01 3.54 18.27
N LYS A 83 -1.98 4.19 18.80
CA LYS A 83 -0.92 3.63 19.68
C LYS A 83 -1.41 2.96 20.99
N LYS A 84 -2.71 2.94 21.30
CA LYS A 84 -3.28 2.33 22.51
C LYS A 84 -4.25 1.16 22.27
N ALA A 85 -4.57 0.80 21.02
CA ALA A 85 -5.53 -0.27 20.73
C ALA A 85 -4.83 -1.52 20.14
N PRO A 86 -5.00 -2.72 20.74
CA PRO A 86 -4.35 -3.96 20.26
C PRO A 86 -4.93 -4.54 18.95
N PHE A 87 -5.87 -3.85 18.30
CA PHE A 87 -6.61 -4.37 17.15
C PHE A 87 -6.61 -3.37 16.00
N PHE A 88 -5.64 -3.52 15.09
CA PHE A 88 -5.43 -2.66 13.93
C PHE A 88 -6.08 -3.29 12.69
N ASP A 89 -7.40 -3.22 12.56
CA ASP A 89 -7.99 -3.57 11.25
C ASP A 89 -9.05 -2.63 10.72
N THR A 90 -9.39 -1.53 11.41
CA THR A 90 -10.34 -0.57 10.86
C THR A 90 -9.98 0.87 11.13
N GLY A 91 -10.18 1.70 10.10
CA GLY A 91 -10.36 3.12 10.36
C GLY A 91 -11.75 3.33 10.91
N ILE A 92 -11.84 3.60 12.20
CA ILE A 92 -13.00 3.96 13.05
C ILE A 92 -14.24 3.01 12.97
N ASP A 93 -14.54 2.33 11.86
CA ASP A 93 -15.85 1.76 11.58
C ASP A 93 -15.85 0.29 11.07
N GLY A 94 -15.19 -0.65 11.74
CA GLY A 94 -15.49 -2.06 11.46
C GLY A 94 -14.59 -3.10 12.15
N GLU A 95 -14.85 -4.36 11.85
CA GLU A 95 -14.37 -5.50 12.64
C GLU A 95 -12.93 -5.97 12.35
N VAL A 96 -12.37 -6.70 13.32
CA VAL A 96 -10.96 -7.09 13.49
C VAL A 96 -10.64 -8.42 12.81
N LEU A 97 -9.63 -8.50 11.94
CA LEU A 97 -9.13 -9.78 11.36
C LEU A 97 -7.61 -10.00 11.52
N LEU A 98 -7.25 -11.14 12.12
CA LEU A 98 -5.96 -11.36 12.81
C LEU A 98 -4.80 -12.01 12.01
N HIS A 99 -4.92 -12.31 10.71
CA HIS A 99 -4.01 -13.29 10.08
C HIS A 99 -2.95 -12.75 9.08
N ALA A 100 -2.97 -11.47 8.69
CA ALA A 100 -2.08 -10.95 7.64
C ALA A 100 -0.86 -10.14 8.13
N MET A 101 -0.79 -9.79 9.42
CA MET A 101 0.16 -8.77 9.92
C MET A 101 1.63 -9.18 9.96
N ARG A 102 1.97 -10.47 10.11
CA ARG A 102 3.37 -10.89 10.33
C ARG A 102 4.28 -10.70 9.10
N LYS A 103 3.81 -11.00 7.88
CA LYS A 103 4.62 -10.84 6.66
C LYS A 103 4.85 -9.37 6.29
N VAL A 104 3.85 -8.53 6.55
CA VAL A 104 3.87 -7.09 6.27
C VAL A 104 4.85 -6.34 7.16
N LEU A 105 4.88 -6.65 8.46
CA LEU A 105 5.80 -6.03 9.41
C LEU A 105 7.26 -6.40 9.09
N MET A 106 7.50 -7.65 8.67
CA MET A 106 8.83 -8.08 8.22
C MET A 106 9.26 -7.33 6.94
N ALA A 107 8.36 -7.17 5.96
CA ALA A 107 8.66 -6.42 4.74
C ALA A 107 8.96 -4.94 5.03
N LEU A 108 8.23 -4.29 5.95
CA LEU A 108 8.48 -2.88 6.30
C LEU A 108 9.79 -2.68 7.07
N ASN A 109 10.17 -3.59 7.97
CA ASN A 109 11.48 -3.55 8.65
C ASN A 109 12.63 -3.86 7.67
N HIS A 110 12.42 -4.79 6.73
CA HIS A 110 13.39 -5.07 5.68
C HIS A 110 13.49 -3.91 4.68
N LEU A 111 12.41 -3.15 4.47
CA LEU A 111 12.41 -1.94 3.65
C LEU A 111 13.15 -0.78 4.30
N GLU A 112 13.04 -0.55 5.61
CA GLU A 112 13.92 0.42 6.27
C GLU A 112 15.41 0.05 6.07
N THR A 113 15.74 -1.24 6.06
CA THR A 113 17.11 -1.72 5.84
C THR A 113 17.55 -1.57 4.38
N VAL A 114 16.71 -1.93 3.40
CA VAL A 114 17.01 -1.82 1.96
C VAL A 114 17.06 -0.35 1.51
N VAL A 115 16.16 0.50 2.02
CA VAL A 115 16.19 1.94 1.74
C VAL A 115 17.43 2.59 2.36
N LEU A 116 17.86 2.19 3.57
CA LEU A 116 19.11 2.65 4.17
C LEU A 116 20.36 2.16 3.42
N GLN A 117 20.33 0.94 2.87
CA GLN A 117 21.44 0.39 2.09
C GLN A 117 21.53 0.92 0.65
N MET A 118 20.44 1.43 0.07
CA MET A 118 20.45 2.03 -1.28
C MET A 118 20.70 3.55 -1.27
N CYS A 119 20.65 4.20 -0.11
CA CYS A 119 20.96 5.63 0.08
C CYS A 119 22.39 5.90 0.62
N LEU A 120 23.22 4.87 0.80
CA LEU A 120 24.65 4.94 1.15
C LEU A 120 25.49 4.34 0.01
#